data_AF-A0A821YQ08-F1
#
_entry.id   AF-A0A821YQ08-F1
#
_cell.length_a   1.000
_cell.length_b   1.000
_cell.length_c   1.000
_cell.angle_alpha   90.00
_cell.angle_beta   90.00
_cell.angle_gamma   90.00
#
_symmetry.space_group_name_H-M   'P 1'
#
loop_
_entity.id
_entity.type
_entity.pdbx_description
1 polymer ?
#
loop_
_entity_poly.entity_id
_entity_poly.type
_entity_poly.pdbx_seq_one_letter_code
_entity_poly.pdbx_strand_id
1 'polypeptide(L)'
;MSFMQEMESNSMETQQLHSSQKEAIKKITEFLGESNETDIDEWLVDLNNLFSIMKFKDETTILETMGKLTGSALRWYQENLRSFTNWNDAEKPLRDRFKEFTSDIKRCVGLSSDYIGLRPERFYIPQKLVKSFSDWKSNDRRFINEWQRQNRGLSMNELLEQAADGIIKEGIQLCEPIEAKWIADELLLLKNKSNEEIEKRVVSIYTRESFLYRLVNATLRENDLSKLYNLGAFCWLLFHCDCSSTFLSLGYAGKLYRGAQLDKDTIESYRQAIGLVKTWDAFSSTSKNRKKAETFGNTLFIISLAKSAKYRYSGMDISSLSLYPDEEE
;
A
#
# COMPACT_ATOMS: atom_id res chain seq x y z
N MET A 1 -11.30 -21.57 61.28
CA MET A 1 -10.49 -21.86 60.08
C MET A 1 -9.04 -21.61 60.49
N SER A 2 -8.19 -22.64 60.38
CA SER A 2 -6.84 -22.64 60.99
C SER A 2 -5.83 -21.90 60.10
N PHE A 3 -4.89 -21.18 60.68
CA PHE A 3 -3.79 -20.49 59.97
C PHE A 3 -3.06 -21.39 58.96
N MET A 4 -3.01 -22.71 59.21
CA MET A 4 -2.47 -23.69 58.27
C MET A 4 -3.30 -23.84 56.98
N GLN A 5 -4.64 -23.77 57.05
CA GLN A 5 -5.49 -23.86 55.86
C GLN A 5 -5.36 -22.62 54.97
N GLU A 6 -5.06 -21.47 55.57
CA GLU A 6 -4.83 -20.21 54.84
C GLU A 6 -3.45 -20.20 54.16
N MET A 7 -2.41 -20.76 54.82
CA MET A 7 -1.10 -20.94 54.20
C MET A 7 -1.11 -21.97 53.06
N GLU A 8 -1.88 -23.07 53.19
CA GLU A 8 -2.01 -24.06 52.12
C GLU A 8 -2.79 -23.51 50.92
N SER A 9 -3.84 -22.72 51.16
CA SER A 9 -4.60 -22.03 50.10
C SER A 9 -3.71 -21.06 49.32
N ASN A 10 -2.94 -20.23 50.02
CA ASN A 10 -2.02 -19.28 49.39
C ASN A 10 -0.89 -19.98 48.64
N SER A 11 -0.39 -21.13 49.14
CA SER A 11 0.65 -21.89 48.45
C SER A 11 0.14 -22.57 47.18
N MET A 12 -1.11 -23.06 47.18
CA MET A 12 -1.73 -23.64 45.98
C MET A 12 -2.01 -22.58 44.92
N GLU A 13 -2.53 -21.42 45.31
CA GLU A 13 -2.76 -20.29 44.39
C GLU A 13 -1.45 -19.80 43.76
N THR A 14 -0.38 -19.70 44.56
CA THR A 14 0.94 -19.27 44.06
C THR A 14 1.53 -20.28 43.07
N GLN A 15 1.35 -21.59 43.30
CA GLN A 15 1.81 -22.64 42.39
C GLN A 15 1.00 -22.68 41.09
N GLN A 16 -0.31 -22.47 41.18
CA GLN A 16 -1.20 -22.43 40.02
C GLN A 16 -0.89 -21.20 39.15
N LEU A 17 -0.65 -20.03 39.76
CA LEU A 17 -0.22 -18.81 39.07
C LEU A 17 1.12 -19.02 38.33
N HIS A 18 2.10 -19.64 38.99
CA HIS A 18 3.40 -19.91 38.38
C HIS A 18 3.33 -20.92 37.22
N SER A 19 2.44 -21.91 37.30
CA SER A 19 2.19 -22.86 36.22
C SER A 19 1.54 -22.17 35.00
N SER A 20 0.51 -21.35 35.24
CA SER A 20 -0.16 -20.56 34.20
C SER A 20 0.79 -19.56 33.53
N GLN A 21 1.68 -18.91 34.29
CA GLN A 21 2.71 -18.02 33.73
C GLN A 21 3.71 -18.75 32.84
N LYS A 22 4.16 -19.96 33.22
CA LYS A 22 5.06 -20.76 32.38
C LYS A 22 4.40 -21.22 31.08
N GLU A 23 3.13 -21.59 31.14
CA GLU A 23 2.37 -21.99 29.96
C GLU A 23 2.07 -20.81 29.02
N ALA A 24 1.80 -19.63 29.59
CA ALA A 24 1.67 -18.39 28.82
C ALA A 24 2.99 -17.99 28.13
N ILE A 25 4.13 -18.06 28.83
CA ILE A 25 5.46 -17.79 28.24
C ILE A 25 5.79 -18.78 27.12
N LYS A 26 5.44 -20.06 27.29
CA LYS A 26 5.61 -21.07 26.25
C LYS A 26 4.78 -20.74 25.00
N LYS A 27 3.51 -20.38 25.17
CA LYS A 27 2.63 -19.97 24.06
C LYS A 27 3.09 -18.68 23.38
N ILE A 28 3.59 -17.69 24.13
CA ILE A 28 4.19 -16.46 23.58
C ILE A 28 5.39 -16.82 22.68
N THR A 29 6.19 -17.80 23.09
CA THR A 29 7.36 -18.27 22.32
C THR A 29 6.95 -19.00 21.05
N GLU A 30 5.85 -19.76 21.09
CA GLU A 30 5.23 -20.40 19.92
C GLU A 30 4.62 -19.37 18.94
N PHE A 31 4.19 -18.20 19.43
CA PHE A 31 3.66 -17.09 18.63
C PHE A 31 4.72 -16.19 17.98
N LEU A 32 5.99 -16.25 18.41
CA LEU A 32 7.09 -15.45 17.83
C LEU A 32 7.44 -15.85 16.38
N GLY A 33 6.76 -16.84 15.79
CA GLY A 33 6.98 -17.34 14.43
C GLY A 33 5.92 -16.98 13.38
N GLU A 34 4.77 -16.39 13.76
CA GLU A 34 3.69 -16.05 12.83
C GLU A 34 3.34 -14.56 12.92
N SER A 35 3.63 -13.80 11.87
CA SER A 35 3.36 -12.37 11.79
C SER A 35 1.88 -12.09 11.51
N ASN A 36 1.08 -11.92 12.56
CA ASN A 36 -0.26 -11.35 12.44
C ASN A 36 -0.27 -9.96 13.11
N GLU A 37 -0.34 -8.92 12.28
CA GLU A 37 -0.50 -7.52 12.68
C GLU A 37 -1.93 -7.10 12.38
N THR A 38 -2.83 -7.21 13.36
CA THR A 38 -4.12 -6.53 13.34
C THR A 38 -3.93 -5.03 13.60
N ASP A 39 -4.72 -4.18 12.94
CA ASP A 39 -4.77 -2.72 13.17
C ASP A 39 -4.93 -2.44 14.67
N ILE A 40 -4.12 -1.53 15.22
CA ILE A 40 -4.17 -1.14 16.64
C ILE A 40 -5.55 -0.61 17.03
N ASP A 41 -6.28 0.04 16.14
CA ASP A 41 -7.63 0.53 16.41
C ASP A 41 -8.65 -0.63 16.42
N GLU A 42 -8.57 -1.60 15.49
CA GLU A 42 -9.36 -2.85 15.55
C GLU A 42 -9.01 -3.66 16.80
N TRP A 43 -7.72 -3.73 17.15
CA TRP A 43 -7.22 -4.38 18.34
C TRP A 43 -7.74 -3.73 19.62
N LEU A 44 -7.73 -2.40 19.73
CA LEU A 44 -8.28 -1.66 20.89
C LEU A 44 -9.80 -1.77 20.97
N VAL A 45 -10.49 -1.86 19.83
CA VAL A 45 -11.93 -2.12 19.77
C VAL A 45 -12.24 -3.54 20.24
N ASP A 46 -11.50 -4.53 19.74
CA ASP A 46 -11.64 -5.93 20.17
C ASP A 46 -11.31 -6.09 21.65
N LEU A 47 -10.26 -5.45 22.16
CA LEU A 47 -9.90 -5.43 23.58
C LEU A 47 -11.03 -4.85 24.44
N ASN A 48 -11.55 -3.68 24.04
CA ASN A 48 -12.62 -3.00 24.77
C ASN A 48 -13.94 -3.79 24.73
N ASN A 49 -14.27 -4.38 23.59
CA ASN A 49 -15.42 -5.26 23.45
C ASN A 49 -15.27 -6.49 24.35
N LEU A 50 -14.08 -7.09 24.36
CA LEU A 50 -13.77 -8.26 25.19
C LEU A 50 -13.86 -7.95 26.70
N PHE A 51 -13.26 -6.83 27.14
CA PHE A 51 -13.33 -6.38 28.53
C PHE A 51 -14.77 -6.06 28.97
N SER A 52 -15.55 -5.43 28.09
CA SER A 52 -16.96 -5.11 28.36
C SER A 52 -17.83 -6.35 28.45
N ILE A 53 -17.57 -7.37 27.60
CA ILE A 53 -18.33 -8.63 27.58
C ILE A 53 -17.97 -9.50 28.79
N MET A 54 -16.70 -9.54 29.19
CA MET A 54 -16.23 -10.55 30.15
C MET A 54 -16.10 -10.07 31.60
N LYS A 55 -16.31 -8.77 31.88
CA LYS A 55 -16.29 -8.18 33.25
C LYS A 55 -15.10 -8.67 34.09
N PHE A 56 -13.91 -8.73 33.48
CA PHE A 56 -12.77 -9.38 34.10
C PHE A 56 -12.34 -8.70 35.39
N LYS A 57 -12.18 -9.52 36.44
CA LYS A 57 -11.56 -9.16 37.72
C LYS A 57 -10.23 -9.90 37.96
N ASP A 58 -9.79 -10.71 37.00
CA ASP A 58 -8.72 -11.68 37.18
C ASP A 58 -7.49 -11.30 36.34
N GLU A 59 -6.35 -11.19 37.04
CA GLU A 59 -5.01 -10.90 36.53
C GLU A 59 -4.54 -11.93 35.49
N THR A 60 -5.01 -13.17 35.60
CA THR A 60 -4.68 -14.28 34.69
C THR A 60 -5.18 -14.02 33.27
N THR A 61 -6.36 -13.41 33.13
CA THR A 61 -6.94 -13.13 31.81
C THR A 61 -6.35 -11.87 31.15
N ILE A 62 -5.86 -10.93 31.97
CA ILE A 62 -5.08 -9.79 31.49
C ILE A 62 -3.76 -10.29 30.87
N LEU A 63 -3.07 -11.23 31.54
CA LEU A 63 -1.84 -11.84 31.03
C LEU A 63 -2.07 -12.67 29.75
N GLU A 64 -3.17 -13.43 29.66
CA GLU A 64 -3.54 -14.14 28.42
C GLU A 64 -3.84 -13.18 27.26
N THR A 65 -4.48 -12.05 27.55
CA THR A 65 -4.79 -11.01 26.55
C THR A 65 -3.52 -10.27 26.11
N MET A 66 -2.60 -10.01 27.04
CA MET A 66 -1.30 -9.41 26.77
C MET A 66 -0.36 -10.34 25.99
N GLY A 67 -0.54 -11.66 26.09
CA GLY A 67 0.16 -12.64 25.24
C GLY A 67 -0.17 -12.50 23.74
N LYS A 68 -1.22 -11.76 23.39
CA LYS A 68 -1.60 -11.42 22.01
C LYS A 68 -1.01 -10.10 21.51
N LEU A 69 -0.35 -9.33 22.37
CA LEU A 69 0.41 -8.16 21.95
C LEU A 69 1.64 -8.63 21.15
N THR A 70 1.94 -7.99 20.02
CA THR A 70 3.16 -8.26 19.25
C THR A 70 3.92 -6.94 18.95
N GLY A 71 5.19 -7.05 18.59
CA GLY A 71 5.99 -5.93 18.07
C GLY A 71 6.31 -4.79 19.06
N SER A 72 6.39 -3.57 18.52
CA SER A 72 6.86 -2.37 19.23
C SER A 72 5.94 -1.93 20.38
N ALA A 73 4.63 -2.21 20.28
CA ALA A 73 3.66 -1.90 21.33
C ALA A 73 3.83 -2.82 22.55
N LEU A 74 4.03 -4.14 22.32
CA LEU A 74 4.35 -5.07 23.40
C LEU A 74 5.65 -4.67 24.12
N ARG A 75 6.70 -4.37 23.35
CA ARG A 75 8.02 -4.03 23.91
C ARG A 75 7.96 -2.75 24.74
N TRP A 76 7.30 -1.71 24.24
CA TRP A 76 7.13 -0.47 24.99
C TRP A 76 6.30 -0.69 26.27
N TYR A 77 5.21 -1.45 26.19
CA TYR A 77 4.40 -1.76 27.36
C TYR A 77 5.19 -2.57 28.39
N GLN A 78 5.99 -3.55 27.98
CA GLN A 78 6.89 -4.33 28.84
C GLN A 78 7.94 -3.46 29.55
N GLU A 79 8.52 -2.50 28.85
CA GLU A 79 9.50 -1.57 29.42
C GLU A 79 8.86 -0.60 30.44
N ASN A 80 7.56 -0.33 30.32
CA ASN A 80 6.83 0.63 31.14
C ASN A 80 5.85 -0.01 32.14
N LEU A 81 5.80 -1.34 32.19
CA LEU A 81 4.85 -2.13 32.99
C LEU A 81 4.87 -1.78 34.48
N ARG A 82 6.06 -1.47 35.01
CA ARG A 82 6.23 -1.07 36.43
C ARG A 82 5.70 0.33 36.75
N SER A 83 5.41 1.13 35.72
CA SER A 83 4.92 2.50 35.84
C SER A 83 3.40 2.58 35.86
N PHE A 84 2.69 1.46 35.67
CA PHE A 84 1.24 1.40 35.61
C PHE A 84 0.70 0.48 36.70
N THR A 85 -0.32 0.95 37.44
CA THR A 85 -0.94 0.14 38.51
C THR A 85 -2.15 -0.65 38.03
N ASN A 86 -2.73 -0.22 36.90
CA ASN A 86 -3.88 -0.86 36.26
C ASN A 86 -3.94 -0.45 34.78
N TRP A 87 -4.84 -1.08 34.01
CA TRP A 87 -4.99 -0.83 32.58
C TRP A 87 -5.37 0.62 32.24
N ASN A 88 -6.24 1.26 33.03
CA ASN A 88 -6.69 2.63 32.75
C ASN A 88 -5.52 3.63 32.80
N ASP A 89 -4.53 3.38 33.68
CA ASP A 89 -3.32 4.19 33.77
C ASP A 89 -2.40 3.99 32.55
N ALA A 90 -2.39 2.79 31.96
CA ALA A 90 -1.55 2.45 30.82
C ALA A 90 -2.17 2.83 29.46
N GLU A 91 -3.50 2.84 29.38
CA GLU A 91 -4.24 3.05 28.13
C GLU A 91 -3.98 4.44 27.55
N LYS A 92 -4.05 5.49 28.37
CA LYS A 92 -3.86 6.86 27.89
C LYS A 92 -2.44 7.10 27.34
N PRO A 93 -1.35 6.73 28.05
CA PRO A 93 0.01 6.79 27.52
C PRO A 93 0.23 5.98 26.23
N LEU A 94 -0.33 4.78 26.13
CA LEU A 94 -0.30 3.98 24.90
C LEU A 94 -0.98 4.73 23.75
N ARG A 95 -2.20 5.22 23.99
CA ARG A 95 -2.95 6.00 22.99
C ARG A 95 -2.20 7.26 22.60
N ASP A 96 -1.64 8.01 23.53
CA ASP A 96 -0.95 9.26 23.24
C ASP A 96 0.36 9.02 22.47
N ARG A 97 1.12 7.97 22.80
CA ARG A 97 2.37 7.60 22.11
C ARG A 97 2.15 7.15 20.67
N PHE A 98 1.07 6.42 20.41
CA PHE A 98 0.79 5.83 19.10
C PHE A 98 -0.31 6.57 18.31
N LYS A 99 -0.98 7.58 18.91
CA LYS A 99 -1.89 8.51 18.22
C LYS A 99 -1.16 9.37 17.18
N GLU A 100 0.06 9.80 17.49
CA GLU A 100 0.86 10.62 16.58
C GLU A 100 1.18 9.86 15.27
N PHE A 101 1.27 8.53 15.33
CA PHE A 101 1.45 7.67 14.16
C PHE A 101 0.18 7.49 13.32
N THR A 102 -1.00 7.59 13.94
CA THR A 102 -2.29 7.38 13.26
C THR A 102 -2.93 8.66 12.74
N SER A 103 -2.57 9.85 13.25
CA SER A 103 -3.07 11.13 12.71
C SER A 103 -2.58 11.43 11.29
N ASP A 104 -1.40 10.95 10.92
CA ASP A 104 -0.90 11.05 9.55
C ASP A 104 -1.59 10.06 8.59
N ILE A 105 -2.11 8.94 9.12
CA ILE A 105 -2.83 7.91 8.36
C ILE A 105 -4.33 8.25 8.24
N LYS A 106 -4.97 8.82 9.28
CA LYS A 106 -6.40 9.18 9.28
C LYS A 106 -6.78 10.28 8.28
N ARG A 107 -5.80 11.01 7.72
CA ARG A 107 -6.06 11.92 6.59
C ARG A 107 -6.35 11.19 5.28
N CYS A 108 -6.03 9.90 5.19
CA CYS A 108 -6.23 9.05 4.01
C CYS A 108 -7.42 8.08 4.12
N VAL A 109 -8.02 7.87 5.30
CA VAL A 109 -9.03 6.81 5.51
C VAL A 109 -10.32 7.39 6.09
N GLY A 110 -10.94 8.28 5.32
CA GLY A 110 -12.16 8.97 5.72
C GLY A 110 -13.21 9.03 4.62
N LEU A 111 -13.58 7.90 3.99
CA LEU A 111 -14.76 7.80 3.13
C LEU A 111 -15.48 6.46 3.36
N SER A 112 -16.80 6.54 3.52
CA SER A 112 -17.70 5.46 3.93
C SER A 112 -17.84 4.32 2.90
N SER A 113 -18.27 3.14 3.36
CA SER A 113 -18.39 1.88 2.62
C SER A 113 -19.33 1.86 1.41
N ASP A 114 -19.96 2.98 1.04
CA ASP A 114 -20.74 3.11 -0.20
C ASP A 114 -19.85 3.49 -1.42
N TYR A 115 -18.53 3.68 -1.22
CA TYR A 115 -17.54 3.99 -2.25
C TYR A 115 -16.88 2.76 -2.90
N ILE A 116 -17.53 1.60 -2.88
CA ILE A 116 -17.04 0.38 -3.53
C ILE A 116 -17.14 0.56 -5.05
N GLY A 117 -16.10 1.13 -5.67
CA GLY A 117 -15.99 1.20 -7.12
C GLY A 117 -15.29 2.43 -7.70
N LEU A 118 -14.78 3.36 -6.88
CA LEU A 118 -13.99 4.48 -7.37
C LEU A 118 -12.68 4.54 -6.59
N ARG A 119 -11.57 4.81 -7.30
CA ARG A 119 -10.23 4.89 -6.73
C ARG A 119 -9.76 6.36 -6.62
N PRO A 120 -10.25 7.15 -5.66
CA PRO A 120 -10.00 8.60 -5.60
C PRO A 120 -8.51 8.95 -5.53
N GLU A 121 -7.71 8.08 -4.93
CA GLU A 121 -6.25 8.24 -4.76
C GLU A 121 -5.49 8.31 -6.09
N ARG A 122 -6.03 7.71 -7.17
CA ARG A 122 -5.38 7.74 -8.51
C ARG A 122 -5.28 9.13 -9.10
N PHE A 123 -6.10 10.04 -8.61
CA PHE A 123 -6.34 11.35 -9.18
C PHE A 123 -5.88 12.48 -8.25
N TYR A 124 -5.33 12.13 -7.08
CA TYR A 124 -4.66 13.07 -6.21
C TYR A 124 -3.22 13.31 -6.70
N ILE A 125 -2.89 14.57 -6.98
CA ILE A 125 -1.54 14.99 -7.38
C ILE A 125 -1.05 15.98 -6.33
N PRO A 126 -0.35 15.53 -5.27
CA PRO A 126 0.11 16.42 -4.22
C PRO A 126 1.33 17.27 -4.58
N GLN A 127 1.91 17.15 -5.79
CA GLN A 127 3.24 17.72 -6.07
C GLN A 127 3.34 18.51 -7.37
N LYS A 128 4.28 19.47 -7.36
CA LYS A 128 4.61 20.38 -8.47
C LYS A 128 5.05 19.62 -9.72
N LEU A 129 4.11 19.39 -10.63
CA LEU A 129 4.32 18.76 -11.95
C LEU A 129 5.06 19.66 -12.97
N VAL A 130 5.96 20.55 -12.55
CA VAL A 130 6.44 21.60 -13.46
C VAL A 130 7.95 21.59 -13.58
N LYS A 131 8.44 20.94 -14.65
CA LYS A 131 9.76 21.21 -15.23
C LYS A 131 9.58 22.06 -16.50
N SER A 132 10.48 23.02 -16.69
CA SER A 132 10.57 23.84 -17.91
C SER A 132 10.87 22.97 -19.14
N PHE A 133 10.37 23.36 -20.30
CA PHE A 133 10.51 22.64 -21.58
C PHE A 133 11.98 22.40 -22.00
N SER A 134 12.97 23.08 -21.44
CA SER A 134 14.38 22.86 -21.83
C SER A 134 14.91 21.44 -21.57
N ASP A 135 14.26 20.64 -20.70
CA ASP A 135 14.77 19.33 -20.23
C ASP A 135 14.07 18.10 -20.83
N TRP A 136 13.10 18.23 -21.75
CA TRP A 136 12.28 17.09 -22.21
C TRP A 136 13.07 16.00 -22.93
N LYS A 137 14.22 16.34 -23.54
CA LYS A 137 15.01 15.36 -24.30
C LYS A 137 15.77 14.36 -23.43
N SER A 138 15.92 14.59 -22.12
CA SER A 138 16.81 13.77 -21.26
C SER A 138 16.12 12.98 -20.15
N ASN A 139 14.87 13.29 -19.78
CA ASN A 139 14.33 12.85 -18.48
C ASN A 139 13.10 11.93 -18.49
N ASP A 140 12.29 11.86 -19.55
CA ASP A 140 10.97 11.19 -19.51
C ASP A 140 11.00 9.69 -19.16
N ARG A 141 12.18 9.06 -19.18
CA ARG A 141 12.36 7.64 -18.83
C ARG A 141 13.59 7.41 -17.99
N ARG A 142 14.07 8.40 -17.24
CA ARG A 142 15.33 8.30 -16.50
C ARG A 142 15.34 7.08 -15.57
N PHE A 143 14.28 6.85 -14.81
CA PHE A 143 14.14 5.68 -13.93
C PHE A 143 14.25 4.35 -14.71
N ILE A 144 13.44 4.17 -15.76
CA ILE A 144 13.43 2.93 -16.57
C ILE A 144 14.76 2.72 -17.30
N ASN A 145 15.32 3.79 -17.90
CA ASN A 145 16.57 3.74 -18.63
C ASN A 145 17.75 3.38 -17.72
N GLU A 146 17.78 3.94 -16.50
CA GLU A 146 18.82 3.65 -15.53
C GLU A 146 18.74 2.21 -15.03
N TRP A 147 17.52 1.73 -14.74
CA TRP A 147 17.32 0.33 -14.38
C TRP A 147 17.75 -0.62 -15.51
N GLN A 148 17.34 -0.34 -16.75
CA GLN A 148 17.70 -1.15 -17.93
C GLN A 148 19.22 -1.14 -18.19
N ARG A 149 19.92 -0.02 -17.90
CA ARG A 149 21.37 0.07 -18.02
C ARG A 149 22.09 -0.90 -17.07
N GLN A 150 21.56 -1.06 -15.85
CA GLN A 150 22.14 -1.90 -14.80
C GLN A 150 21.78 -3.39 -14.94
N ASN A 151 20.65 -3.70 -15.58
CA ASN A 151 20.05 -5.04 -15.57
C ASN A 151 19.84 -5.64 -16.97
N ARG A 152 20.83 -5.46 -17.87
CA ARG A 152 20.76 -6.02 -19.23
C ARG A 152 20.88 -7.54 -19.21
N GLY A 153 20.09 -8.21 -20.05
CA GLY A 153 20.21 -9.64 -20.32
C GLY A 153 19.43 -10.55 -19.36
N LEU A 154 18.64 -9.99 -18.44
CA LEU A 154 17.73 -10.78 -17.63
C LEU A 154 16.66 -11.45 -18.49
N SER A 155 16.40 -12.72 -18.21
CA SER A 155 15.26 -13.46 -18.71
C SER A 155 13.95 -12.96 -18.06
N MET A 156 12.82 -13.24 -18.71
CA MET A 156 11.51 -12.86 -18.17
C MET A 156 11.23 -13.46 -16.78
N ASN A 157 11.70 -14.69 -16.52
CA ASN A 157 11.56 -15.31 -15.21
C ASN A 157 12.37 -14.57 -14.13
N GLU A 158 13.61 -14.17 -14.43
CA GLU A 158 14.44 -13.39 -13.50
C GLU A 158 13.84 -12.00 -13.24
N LEU A 159 13.19 -11.39 -14.25
CA LEU A 159 12.45 -10.14 -14.07
C LEU A 159 11.27 -10.29 -13.10
N LEU A 160 10.49 -11.36 -13.25
CA LEU A 160 9.36 -11.65 -12.37
C LEU A 160 9.82 -11.90 -10.93
N GLU A 161 10.92 -12.63 -10.74
CA GLU A 161 11.52 -12.88 -9.43
C GLU A 161 12.01 -11.58 -8.78
N GLN A 162 12.76 -10.75 -9.52
CA GLN A 162 13.23 -9.46 -9.00
C GLN A 162 12.07 -8.52 -8.65
N ALA A 163 11.02 -8.49 -9.49
CA ALA A 163 9.83 -7.71 -9.21
C ALA A 163 9.12 -8.19 -7.94
N ALA A 164 8.91 -9.50 -7.80
CA ALA A 164 8.30 -10.10 -6.61
C ALA A 164 9.08 -9.77 -5.32
N ASP A 165 10.40 -9.97 -5.33
CA ASP A 165 11.27 -9.68 -4.18
C ASP A 165 11.25 -8.20 -3.80
N GLY A 166 11.32 -7.33 -4.80
CA GLY A 166 11.31 -5.89 -4.59
C GLY A 166 9.97 -5.39 -4.05
N ILE A 167 8.86 -5.92 -4.54
CA ILE A 167 7.51 -5.61 -4.05
C ILE A 167 7.33 -6.04 -2.60
N ILE A 168 7.82 -7.23 -2.21
CA ILE A 168 7.79 -7.69 -0.81
C ILE A 168 8.55 -6.71 0.10
N LYS A 169 9.76 -6.29 -0.29
CA LYS A 169 10.58 -5.35 0.49
C LYS A 169 9.88 -4.02 0.70
N GLU A 170 9.27 -3.48 -0.36
CA GLU A 170 8.52 -2.23 -0.29
C GLU A 170 7.24 -2.36 0.53
N GLY A 171 6.52 -3.48 0.38
CA GLY A 171 5.36 -3.80 1.19
C GLY A 171 5.67 -3.83 2.68
N ILE A 172 6.75 -4.50 3.09
CA ILE A 172 7.19 -4.54 4.49
C ILE A 172 7.51 -3.12 5.00
N GLN A 173 8.18 -2.29 4.19
CA GLN A 173 8.51 -0.91 4.58
C GLN A 173 7.28 -0.02 4.74
N LEU A 174 6.20 -0.32 4.00
CA LEU A 174 4.94 0.41 4.05
C LEU A 174 3.91 -0.20 5.01
N CYS A 175 4.29 -1.23 5.77
CA CYS A 175 3.39 -2.00 6.63
C CYS A 175 2.23 -2.68 5.87
N GLU A 176 2.49 -3.11 4.63
CA GLU A 176 1.56 -3.83 3.74
C GLU A 176 2.07 -5.25 3.38
N PRO A 177 2.61 -6.07 4.33
CA PRO A 177 3.31 -7.30 4.00
C PRO A 177 2.40 -8.38 3.40
N ILE A 178 1.13 -8.43 3.80
CA ILE A 178 0.16 -9.43 3.32
C ILE A 178 -0.18 -9.18 1.86
N GLU A 179 -0.53 -7.93 1.50
CA GLU A 179 -0.82 -7.57 0.11
C GLU A 179 0.42 -7.74 -0.77
N ALA A 180 1.60 -7.36 -0.27
CA ALA A 180 2.85 -7.48 -1.02
C ALA A 180 3.22 -8.92 -1.34
N LYS A 181 3.06 -9.82 -0.36
CA LYS A 181 3.25 -11.25 -0.57
C LYS A 181 2.27 -11.80 -1.61
N TRP A 182 0.99 -11.42 -1.51
CA TRP A 182 0.00 -11.82 -2.52
C TRP A 182 0.40 -11.36 -3.93
N ILE A 183 0.80 -10.10 -4.11
CA ILE A 183 1.25 -9.60 -5.42
C ILE A 183 2.48 -10.36 -5.91
N ALA A 184 3.45 -10.63 -5.03
CA ALA A 184 4.65 -11.37 -5.38
C ALA A 184 4.34 -12.80 -5.81
N ASP A 185 3.48 -13.51 -5.08
CA ASP A 185 3.04 -14.86 -5.44
C ASP A 185 2.35 -14.86 -6.82
N GLU A 186 1.51 -13.85 -7.11
CA GLU A 186 0.88 -13.68 -8.41
C GLU A 186 1.88 -13.49 -9.56
N LEU A 187 2.97 -12.77 -9.34
CA LEU A 187 4.03 -12.62 -10.34
C LEU A 187 4.81 -13.93 -10.53
N LEU A 188 5.09 -14.66 -9.45
CA LEU A 188 5.84 -15.91 -9.52
C LEU A 188 5.05 -17.03 -10.20
N LEU A 189 3.71 -17.03 -10.11
CA LEU A 189 2.84 -17.94 -10.86
C LEU A 189 2.92 -17.76 -12.38
N LEU A 190 3.44 -16.62 -12.85
CA LEU A 190 3.59 -16.32 -14.28
C LEU A 190 4.90 -16.86 -14.87
N LYS A 191 5.78 -17.46 -14.06
CA LYS A 191 7.02 -18.04 -14.56
C LYS A 191 6.72 -19.11 -15.62
N ASN A 192 7.48 -19.07 -16.71
CA ASN A 192 7.32 -19.95 -17.87
C ASN A 192 5.97 -19.82 -18.60
N LYS A 193 5.16 -18.80 -18.30
CA LYS A 193 3.95 -18.48 -19.08
C LYS A 193 4.31 -17.73 -20.36
N SER A 194 3.32 -17.60 -21.24
CA SER A 194 3.49 -16.79 -22.45
C SER A 194 3.63 -15.30 -22.10
N ASN A 195 4.30 -14.53 -22.96
CA ASN A 195 4.43 -13.08 -22.76
C ASN A 195 3.07 -12.40 -22.65
N GLU A 196 2.08 -12.83 -23.43
CA GLU A 196 0.71 -12.29 -23.39
C GLU A 196 0.05 -12.49 -22.02
N GLU A 197 0.19 -13.67 -21.41
CA GLU A 197 -0.36 -13.93 -20.07
C GLU A 197 0.33 -13.07 -19.00
N ILE A 198 1.66 -12.94 -19.09
CA ILE A 198 2.46 -12.12 -18.18
C ILE A 198 2.00 -10.68 -18.24
N GLU A 199 1.96 -10.14 -19.45
CA GLU A 199 1.58 -8.78 -19.79
C GLU A 199 0.18 -8.42 -19.27
N LYS A 200 -0.82 -9.28 -19.52
CA LYS A 200 -2.18 -9.09 -19.02
C LYS A 200 -2.23 -9.08 -17.49
N ARG A 201 -1.52 -9.99 -16.83
CA ARG A 201 -1.52 -10.09 -15.36
C ARG A 201 -0.78 -8.91 -14.71
N VAL A 202 0.33 -8.45 -15.28
CA VAL A 202 1.07 -7.27 -14.81
C VAL A 202 0.19 -6.01 -14.86
N VAL A 203 -0.52 -5.78 -15.97
CA VAL A 203 -1.47 -4.66 -16.07
C VAL A 203 -2.59 -4.82 -15.06
N SER A 204 -3.18 -6.01 -14.94
CA SER A 204 -4.23 -6.29 -13.95
C SER A 204 -3.78 -5.96 -12.51
N ILE A 205 -2.58 -6.39 -12.10
CA ILE A 205 -1.98 -6.07 -10.79
C ILE A 205 -1.81 -4.56 -10.62
N TYR A 206 -1.27 -3.85 -11.62
CA TYR A 206 -1.11 -2.40 -11.56
C TYR A 206 -2.45 -1.64 -11.52
N THR A 207 -3.50 -2.19 -12.10
CA THR A 207 -4.86 -1.65 -12.02
C THR A 207 -5.60 -2.06 -10.75
N ARG A 208 -5.01 -2.84 -9.85
CA ARG A 208 -5.64 -3.11 -8.56
C ARG A 208 -5.52 -1.88 -7.67
N GLU A 209 -6.54 -1.63 -6.85
CA GLU A 209 -6.41 -0.73 -5.71
C GLU A 209 -5.50 -1.37 -4.66
N SER A 210 -4.20 -1.13 -4.81
CA SER A 210 -3.15 -1.68 -3.96
C SER A 210 -2.12 -0.60 -3.62
N PHE A 211 -1.28 -0.87 -2.61
CA PHE A 211 -0.14 0.00 -2.31
C PHE A 211 0.80 0.15 -3.51
N LEU A 212 0.94 -0.90 -4.33
CA LEU A 212 1.92 -0.97 -5.40
C LEU A 212 1.67 0.09 -6.49
N TYR A 213 0.43 0.25 -6.94
CA TYR A 213 0.08 1.27 -7.93
C TYR A 213 0.45 2.67 -7.42
N ARG A 214 0.10 2.96 -6.16
CA ARG A 214 0.35 4.27 -5.53
C ARG A 214 1.85 4.54 -5.45
N LEU A 215 2.59 3.54 -5.00
CA LEU A 215 4.03 3.58 -4.84
C LEU A 215 4.74 3.76 -6.19
N VAL A 216 4.42 2.95 -7.20
CA VAL A 216 5.00 3.06 -8.55
C VAL A 216 4.79 4.45 -9.13
N ASN A 217 3.57 4.99 -9.05
CA ASN A 217 3.30 6.32 -9.59
C ASN A 217 3.96 7.44 -8.78
N ALA A 218 4.11 7.30 -7.47
CA ALA A 218 4.90 8.24 -6.67
C ALA A 218 6.37 8.21 -7.08
N THR A 219 6.98 7.02 -7.11
CA THR A 219 8.38 6.81 -7.50
C THR A 219 8.69 7.37 -8.89
N LEU A 220 7.83 7.12 -9.89
CA LEU A 220 8.04 7.61 -11.25
C LEU A 220 7.89 9.15 -11.33
N ARG A 221 6.89 9.74 -10.66
CA ARG A 221 6.69 11.21 -10.63
C ARG A 221 7.86 11.94 -9.98
N GLU A 222 8.36 11.40 -8.87
CA GLU A 222 9.46 11.97 -8.11
C GLU A 222 10.83 11.62 -8.72
N ASN A 223 10.86 10.71 -9.69
CA ASN A 223 12.06 10.08 -10.21
C ASN A 223 12.96 9.60 -9.06
N ASP A 224 12.35 8.92 -8.08
CA ASP A 224 13.01 8.45 -6.87
C ASP A 224 13.89 7.23 -7.19
N LEU A 225 15.15 7.50 -7.55
CA LEU A 225 16.13 6.46 -7.87
C LEU A 225 16.51 5.60 -6.65
N SER A 226 16.15 5.96 -5.41
CA SER A 226 16.39 5.10 -4.25
C SER A 226 15.57 3.80 -4.33
N LYS A 227 14.41 3.85 -5.01
CA LYS A 227 13.52 2.71 -5.23
C LYS A 227 13.88 1.91 -6.48
N LEU A 228 14.92 2.30 -7.21
CA LEU A 228 15.31 1.67 -8.48
C LEU A 228 15.55 0.16 -8.33
N TYR A 229 16.21 -0.25 -7.24
CA TYR A 229 16.53 -1.65 -7.00
C TYR A 229 15.30 -2.51 -6.68
N ASN A 230 14.31 -1.94 -5.98
CA ASN A 230 13.12 -2.68 -5.57
C ASN A 230 12.01 -2.64 -6.64
N LEU A 231 11.75 -1.48 -7.24
CA LEU A 231 10.61 -1.31 -8.16
C LEU A 231 10.99 -1.36 -9.63
N GLY A 232 12.28 -1.27 -9.96
CA GLY A 232 12.72 -1.12 -11.34
C GLY A 232 12.30 -2.28 -12.26
N ALA A 233 12.35 -3.52 -11.77
CA ALA A 233 11.91 -4.68 -12.54
C ALA A 233 10.41 -4.62 -12.86
N PHE A 234 9.56 -4.29 -11.88
CA PHE A 234 8.12 -4.17 -12.09
C PHE A 234 7.77 -2.99 -13.02
N CYS A 235 8.40 -1.83 -12.81
CA CYS A 235 8.24 -0.67 -13.69
C CYS A 235 8.67 -0.97 -15.13
N TRP A 236 9.74 -1.77 -15.31
CA TRP A 236 10.16 -2.21 -16.64
C TRP A 236 9.15 -3.17 -17.28
N LEU A 237 8.58 -4.12 -16.51
CA LEU A 237 7.51 -5.00 -17.00
C LEU A 237 6.30 -4.21 -17.49
N LEU A 238 5.85 -3.20 -16.73
CA LEU A 238 4.77 -2.31 -17.16
C LEU A 238 5.12 -1.53 -18.42
N PHE A 239 6.35 -1.00 -18.49
CA PHE A 239 6.82 -0.29 -19.67
C PHE A 239 6.91 -1.21 -20.90
N HIS A 240 7.28 -2.47 -20.70
CA HIS A 240 7.31 -3.47 -21.77
C HIS A 240 5.92 -3.72 -22.36
N CYS A 241 4.88 -3.73 -21.52
CA CYS A 241 3.49 -3.88 -21.96
C CYS A 241 3.08 -2.80 -22.97
N ASP A 242 3.46 -1.55 -22.74
CA ASP A 242 3.16 -0.41 -23.66
C ASP A 242 3.81 -0.58 -25.05
N CYS A 243 4.90 -1.36 -25.14
CA CYS A 243 5.64 -1.60 -26.38
C CYS A 243 5.34 -2.95 -27.03
N SER A 244 4.51 -3.81 -26.42
CA SER A 244 4.34 -5.20 -26.86
C SER A 244 3.34 -5.33 -28.01
N SER A 245 3.48 -6.41 -28.79
CA SER A 245 2.50 -6.74 -29.85
C SER A 245 1.12 -7.07 -29.30
N THR A 246 1.05 -7.61 -28.08
CA THR A 246 -0.20 -8.01 -27.40
C THR A 246 -1.14 -6.84 -27.22
N PHE A 247 -0.59 -5.67 -26.86
CA PHE A 247 -1.36 -4.47 -26.58
C PHE A 247 -1.58 -3.56 -27.79
N LEU A 248 -1.03 -3.90 -28.97
CA LEU A 248 -1.23 -3.10 -30.19
C LEU A 248 -2.70 -2.99 -30.61
N SER A 249 -3.52 -3.98 -30.28
CA SER A 249 -4.96 -3.96 -30.54
C SER A 249 -5.73 -3.08 -29.56
N LEU A 250 -5.15 -2.78 -28.39
CA LEU A 250 -5.74 -1.96 -27.34
C LEU A 250 -5.39 -0.48 -27.48
N GLY A 251 -4.65 -0.11 -28.51
CA GLY A 251 -4.31 1.27 -28.79
C GLY A 251 -5.53 2.19 -28.93
N TYR A 252 -5.54 3.29 -28.19
CA TYR A 252 -6.66 4.25 -28.20
C TYR A 252 -6.25 5.59 -28.81
N ALA A 253 -7.15 6.16 -29.62
CA ALA A 253 -7.08 7.53 -30.11
C ALA A 253 -8.47 8.15 -30.02
N GLY A 254 -8.56 9.34 -29.44
CA GLY A 254 -9.83 9.97 -29.14
C GLY A 254 -9.76 10.95 -28.00
N LYS A 255 -10.92 11.33 -27.50
CA LYS A 255 -11.05 12.24 -26.36
C LYS A 255 -11.11 11.42 -25.07
N LEU A 256 -10.29 11.83 -24.10
CA LEU A 256 -10.20 11.23 -22.78
C LEU A 256 -10.36 12.30 -21.71
N TYR A 257 -10.66 11.84 -20.50
CA TYR A 257 -10.95 12.68 -19.37
C TYR A 257 -10.16 12.21 -18.15
N ARG A 258 -9.63 13.14 -17.37
CA ARG A 258 -8.98 12.84 -16.09
C ARG A 258 -9.42 13.87 -15.08
N GLY A 259 -10.13 13.45 -14.05
CA GLY A 259 -10.31 14.29 -12.87
C GLY A 259 -9.00 14.37 -12.11
N ALA A 260 -8.76 15.49 -11.44
CA ALA A 260 -7.73 15.58 -10.42
C ALA A 260 -8.14 16.53 -9.31
N GLN A 261 -7.67 16.25 -8.11
CA GLN A 261 -7.69 17.21 -7.01
C GLN A 261 -6.37 17.99 -7.01
N LEU A 262 -6.43 19.27 -7.35
CA LEU A 262 -5.28 20.17 -7.42
C LEU A 262 -5.39 21.31 -6.40
N ASP A 263 -4.26 21.71 -5.83
CA ASP A 263 -4.17 22.94 -5.06
C ASP A 263 -4.18 24.19 -5.96
N LYS A 264 -4.34 25.36 -5.33
CA LYS A 264 -4.45 26.65 -6.04
C LYS A 264 -3.18 26.96 -6.85
N ASP A 265 -2.01 26.66 -6.31
CA ASP A 265 -0.72 26.97 -6.94
C ASP A 265 -0.50 26.12 -8.18
N THR A 266 -0.88 24.84 -8.13
CA THR A 266 -0.81 23.90 -9.24
C THR A 266 -1.78 24.31 -10.34
N ILE A 267 -3.02 24.69 -10.00
CA ILE A 267 -4.00 25.23 -10.97
C ILE A 267 -3.42 26.48 -11.65
N GLU A 268 -2.83 27.40 -10.89
CA GLU A 268 -2.23 28.61 -11.45
C GLU A 268 -1.05 28.28 -12.39
N SER A 269 -0.25 27.27 -12.04
CA SER A 269 0.85 26.80 -12.89
C SER A 269 0.37 26.23 -14.25
N TYR A 270 -0.85 25.71 -14.33
CA TYR A 270 -1.46 25.29 -15.60
C TYR A 270 -1.98 26.48 -16.40
N ARG A 271 -2.55 27.50 -15.74
CA ARG A 271 -2.97 28.74 -16.41
C ARG A 271 -1.80 29.48 -17.05
N GLN A 272 -0.68 29.58 -16.33
CA GLN A 272 0.55 30.19 -16.84
C GLN A 272 1.18 29.40 -17.99
N ALA A 273 0.78 28.14 -18.18
CA ALA A 273 1.31 27.26 -19.22
C ALA A 273 0.40 27.15 -20.45
N ILE A 274 -0.60 28.02 -20.62
CA ILE A 274 -1.42 28.05 -21.83
C ILE A 274 -0.51 28.32 -23.04
N GLY A 275 -0.59 27.44 -24.04
CA GLY A 275 0.27 27.48 -25.23
C GLY A 275 1.65 26.83 -25.03
N LEU A 276 1.96 26.35 -23.82
CA LEU A 276 3.19 25.63 -23.50
C LEU A 276 2.91 24.13 -23.33
N VAL A 277 3.96 23.32 -23.47
CA VAL A 277 3.89 21.86 -23.23
C VAL A 277 4.06 21.59 -21.74
N LYS A 278 3.21 20.69 -21.20
CA LYS A 278 3.33 20.10 -19.87
C LYS A 278 3.51 18.60 -20.02
N THR A 279 4.37 18.01 -19.19
CA THR A 279 4.64 16.57 -19.16
C THR A 279 4.16 15.97 -17.84
N TRP A 280 3.79 14.70 -17.89
CA TRP A 280 3.54 13.88 -16.71
C TRP A 280 4.56 12.75 -16.71
N ASP A 281 5.46 12.75 -15.72
CA ASP A 281 6.61 11.84 -15.68
C ASP A 281 6.20 10.38 -15.31
N ALA A 282 4.93 10.16 -14.93
CA ALA A 282 4.38 8.84 -14.61
C ALA A 282 3.20 8.46 -15.50
N PHE A 283 2.87 7.17 -15.48
CA PHE A 283 1.64 6.66 -16.09
C PHE A 283 0.43 7.43 -15.56
N SER A 284 -0.45 7.80 -16.49
CA SER A 284 -1.60 8.66 -16.20
C SER A 284 -2.88 7.96 -16.59
N SER A 285 -3.62 7.49 -15.59
CA SER A 285 -4.95 6.92 -15.79
C SER A 285 -5.93 7.98 -16.28
N THR A 286 -6.70 7.63 -17.31
CA THR A 286 -7.72 8.49 -17.91
C THR A 286 -8.96 7.65 -18.19
N SER A 287 -10.12 8.27 -18.34
CA SER A 287 -11.37 7.58 -18.67
C SER A 287 -11.93 8.09 -19.99
N LYS A 288 -12.57 7.20 -20.76
CA LYS A 288 -13.45 7.59 -21.88
C LYS A 288 -14.75 8.23 -21.40
N ASN A 289 -15.13 7.98 -20.15
CA ASN A 289 -16.35 8.46 -19.54
C ASN A 289 -16.13 9.75 -18.74
N ARG A 290 -16.58 10.87 -19.29
CA ARG A 290 -16.47 12.18 -18.65
C ARG A 290 -17.09 12.22 -17.25
N LYS A 291 -18.28 11.63 -17.07
CA LYS A 291 -19.00 11.69 -15.79
C LYS A 291 -18.23 10.96 -14.70
N LYS A 292 -17.60 9.82 -15.03
CA LYS A 292 -16.71 9.11 -14.12
C LYS A 292 -15.47 9.95 -13.81
N ALA A 293 -14.82 10.54 -14.82
CA ALA A 293 -13.67 11.41 -14.57
C ALA A 293 -14.01 12.62 -13.65
N GLU A 294 -15.19 13.20 -13.78
CA GLU A 294 -15.65 14.34 -12.97
C GLU A 294 -15.87 14.00 -11.49
N THR A 295 -15.98 12.72 -11.10
CA THR A 295 -16.06 12.34 -9.67
C THR A 295 -14.73 12.49 -8.95
N PHE A 296 -13.64 12.73 -9.68
CA PHE A 296 -12.29 12.73 -9.13
C PHE A 296 -11.73 14.15 -8.98
N GLY A 297 -12.13 14.84 -7.91
CA GLY A 297 -11.51 16.10 -7.48
C GLY A 297 -12.11 17.37 -8.10
N ASN A 298 -11.38 18.48 -8.00
CA ASN A 298 -11.84 19.83 -8.35
C ASN A 298 -11.47 20.30 -9.76
N THR A 299 -10.71 19.52 -10.52
CA THR A 299 -10.21 19.88 -11.85
C THR A 299 -10.46 18.75 -12.84
N LEU A 300 -10.90 19.08 -14.07
CA LEU A 300 -11.07 18.11 -15.15
C LEU A 300 -10.10 18.43 -16.30
N PHE A 301 -9.21 17.48 -16.59
CA PHE A 301 -8.42 17.48 -17.83
C PHE A 301 -9.26 16.87 -18.96
N ILE A 302 -9.32 17.59 -20.08
CA ILE A 302 -9.91 17.10 -21.34
C ILE A 302 -8.77 16.92 -22.32
N ILE A 303 -8.45 15.67 -22.63
CA ILE A 303 -7.25 15.28 -23.36
C ILE A 303 -7.69 14.78 -24.73
N SER A 304 -7.05 15.28 -25.79
CA SER A 304 -7.24 14.76 -27.15
C SER A 304 -6.00 13.98 -27.55
N LEU A 305 -6.11 12.65 -27.57
CA LEU A 305 -5.04 11.79 -28.08
C LEU A 305 -5.14 11.67 -29.60
N ALA A 306 -4.17 12.25 -30.29
CA ALA A 306 -3.96 12.01 -31.71
C ALA A 306 -3.22 10.68 -31.92
N LYS A 307 -3.44 10.03 -33.07
CA LYS A 307 -2.58 8.93 -33.50
C LYS A 307 -1.17 9.50 -33.73
N SER A 308 -0.20 9.04 -32.94
CA SER A 308 1.19 9.43 -33.13
C SER A 308 1.82 8.56 -34.22
N ALA A 309 2.59 9.18 -35.12
CA ALA A 309 3.38 8.44 -36.11
C ALA A 309 4.65 7.81 -35.50
N LYS A 310 5.09 8.29 -34.32
CA LYS A 310 6.33 7.86 -33.64
C LYS A 310 6.08 6.78 -32.58
N TYR A 311 4.93 6.84 -31.91
CA TYR A 311 4.46 5.84 -30.97
C TYR A 311 3.13 5.35 -31.52
N ARG A 312 2.99 4.06 -31.83
CA ARG A 312 1.82 3.55 -32.56
C ARG A 312 0.51 3.95 -31.87
N TYR A 313 0.54 4.10 -30.54
CA TYR A 313 -0.48 4.74 -29.72
C TYR A 313 0.15 5.60 -28.60
N SER A 314 -0.55 6.66 -28.18
CA SER A 314 -0.16 7.50 -27.03
C SER A 314 -1.00 7.19 -25.78
N GLY A 315 -1.80 6.12 -25.83
CA GLY A 315 -2.64 5.60 -24.76
C GLY A 315 -3.21 4.23 -25.15
N MET A 316 -3.58 3.44 -24.15
CA MET A 316 -4.14 2.10 -24.30
C MET A 316 -5.48 2.03 -23.57
N ASP A 317 -6.49 1.44 -24.22
CA ASP A 317 -7.78 1.09 -23.64
C ASP A 317 -7.62 -0.22 -22.87
N ILE A 318 -7.44 -0.10 -21.56
CA ILE A 318 -7.22 -1.24 -20.67
C ILE A 318 -8.50 -1.64 -19.92
N SER A 319 -9.64 -1.04 -20.26
CA SER A 319 -10.94 -1.34 -19.64
C SER A 319 -11.27 -2.84 -19.60
N SER A 320 -10.89 -3.62 -20.62
CA SER A 320 -11.12 -5.08 -20.67
C SER A 320 -10.19 -5.91 -19.78
N LEU A 321 -9.10 -5.31 -19.27
CA LEU A 321 -8.07 -5.96 -18.44
C LEU A 321 -8.06 -5.42 -17.01
N SER A 322 -8.66 -4.25 -16.81
CA SER A 322 -8.82 -3.61 -15.51
C SER A 322 -9.79 -4.39 -14.64
N LEU A 323 -9.53 -4.38 -13.33
CA LEU A 323 -10.51 -4.85 -12.33
C LEU A 323 -11.71 -3.90 -12.19
N TYR A 324 -11.64 -2.70 -12.78
CA TYR A 324 -12.66 -1.67 -12.75
C TYR A 324 -13.06 -1.29 -14.19
N PRO A 325 -13.73 -2.19 -14.94
CA PRO A 325 -14.06 -1.96 -16.34
C PRO A 325 -15.03 -0.79 -16.54
N ASP A 326 -15.82 -0.45 -15.52
CA ASP A 326 -16.78 0.66 -15.52
C ASP A 326 -16.12 2.04 -15.40
N GLU A 327 -14.83 2.10 -15.06
CA GLU A 327 -14.04 3.31 -15.20
C GLU A 327 -13.73 3.64 -16.67
N GLU A 328 -13.90 2.68 -17.59
CA GLU A 328 -13.61 2.84 -19.02
C GLU A 328 -12.19 3.39 -19.27
N GLU A 329 -11.22 2.84 -18.53
CA GLU A 329 -9.80 3.25 -18.53
C GLU A 329 -9.08 2.99 -19.86
#